data_AF-A0A1M6XAB0-F1
#
_entry.id   AF-A0A1M6XAB0-F1
#
_cell.length_a   1.000
_cell.length_b   1.000
_cell.length_c   1.000
_cell.angle_alpha   90.00
_cell.angle_beta   90.00
_cell.angle_gamma   90.00
#
_symmetry.space_group_name_H-M   'P 1'
#
loop_
_entity.id
_entity.type
_entity.pdbx_description
1 polymer ?
#
loop_
_entity_poly.entity_id
_entity_poly.type
_entity_poly.pdbx_seq_one_letter_code
_entity_poly.pdbx_strand_id
1 'polypeptide(L)'
;MEYMENKMNDLITGANLQQNLKTGIELIAEERQKQISKHGFTGEHHANHPEWYDQGQLLLAAKTLIKVDLKDNVYYPLNWDHTWFYNLCRRDYKERLIIAGALIAAEIDRLQNEQS
;
A
#
# COMPACT_ATOMS: atom_id res chain seq x y z
N MET A 1 -8.70 -34.26 -34.15
CA MET A 1 -8.01 -34.28 -32.85
C MET A 1 -7.21 -32.99 -32.67
N GLU A 2 -6.25 -32.73 -33.56
CA GLU A 2 -5.41 -31.52 -33.57
C GLU A 2 -6.17 -30.17 -33.55
N TYR A 3 -7.27 -30.03 -34.31
CA TYR A 3 -8.08 -28.81 -34.29
C TYR A 3 -8.77 -28.54 -32.94
N MET A 4 -9.18 -29.59 -32.23
CA MET A 4 -9.83 -29.46 -30.91
C MET A 4 -8.79 -29.18 -29.83
N GLU A 5 -7.59 -29.75 -29.94
CA GLU A 5 -6.45 -29.46 -29.05
C GLU A 5 -5.97 -28.02 -29.21
N ASN A 6 -5.86 -27.50 -30.43
CA ASN A 6 -5.48 -26.11 -30.68
C ASN A 6 -6.53 -25.12 -30.16
N LYS A 7 -7.83 -25.41 -30.34
CA LYS A 7 -8.91 -24.57 -29.80
C LYS A 7 -8.98 -24.60 -28.28
N MET A 8 -8.68 -25.74 -27.65
CA MET A 8 -8.58 -25.85 -26.19
C MET A 8 -7.37 -25.08 -25.66
N ASN A 9 -6.22 -25.19 -26.34
CA ASN A 9 -5.04 -24.41 -26.00
C ASN A 9 -5.32 -22.92 -26.11
N ASP A 10 -5.91 -22.43 -27.20
CA ASP A 10 -6.28 -21.01 -27.37
C ASP A 10 -7.28 -20.51 -26.32
N LEU A 11 -8.21 -21.35 -25.86
CA LEU A 11 -9.12 -21.05 -24.75
C LEU A 11 -8.37 -20.99 -23.41
N ILE A 12 -7.39 -21.88 -23.20
CA ILE A 12 -6.54 -21.91 -22.01
C ILE A 12 -5.56 -20.72 -22.01
N THR A 13 -4.97 -20.33 -23.15
CA THR A 13 -4.12 -19.13 -23.25
C THR A 13 -4.95 -17.86 -23.16
N GLY A 14 -6.14 -17.80 -23.78
CA GLY A 14 -7.04 -16.65 -23.69
C GLY A 14 -7.57 -16.40 -22.27
N ALA A 15 -7.92 -17.48 -21.55
CA ALA A 15 -8.33 -17.40 -20.14
C ALA A 15 -7.15 -17.10 -19.19
N ASN A 16 -5.93 -17.54 -19.51
CA ASN A 16 -4.72 -17.23 -18.73
C ASN A 16 -4.08 -15.88 -19.07
N LEU A 17 -4.39 -15.27 -20.22
CA LEU A 17 -3.97 -13.91 -20.58
C LEU A 17 -4.77 -12.83 -19.86
N GLN A 18 -5.92 -13.20 -19.29
CA GLN A 18 -6.53 -12.47 -18.18
C GLN A 18 -5.83 -12.84 -16.86
N GLN A 19 -4.49 -12.73 -16.84
CA GLN A 19 -3.77 -12.52 -15.59
C GLN A 19 -4.48 -11.38 -14.87
N ASN A 20 -5.13 -11.73 -13.77
CA ASN A 20 -6.10 -10.94 -13.03
C ASN A 20 -5.44 -9.63 -12.58
N LEU A 21 -5.47 -8.61 -13.45
CA LEU A 21 -4.88 -7.30 -13.20
C LEU A 21 -5.70 -6.67 -12.09
N LYS A 22 -5.23 -6.88 -10.86
CA LYS A 22 -5.82 -6.26 -9.68
C LYS A 22 -6.03 -4.78 -9.94
N THR A 23 -7.24 -4.33 -9.70
CA THR A 23 -7.62 -2.93 -9.71
C THR A 23 -6.80 -2.16 -8.66
N GLY A 24 -6.77 -0.83 -8.76
CA GLY A 24 -6.05 0.00 -7.79
C GLY A 24 -6.51 -0.21 -6.34
N ILE A 25 -7.83 -0.40 -6.14
CA ILE A 25 -8.39 -0.62 -4.81
C ILE A 25 -7.98 -1.99 -4.23
N GLU A 26 -7.94 -3.04 -5.06
CA GLU A 26 -7.48 -4.38 -4.64
C GLU A 26 -6.00 -4.38 -4.26
N LEU A 27 -5.17 -3.64 -4.99
CA LEU A 27 -3.75 -3.48 -4.66
C LEU A 27 -3.54 -2.74 -3.33
N ILE A 28 -4.32 -1.69 -3.09
CA ILE A 28 -4.29 -0.95 -1.81
C ILE A 28 -4.77 -1.84 -0.66
N ALA A 29 -5.84 -2.61 -0.86
CA ALA A 29 -6.37 -3.53 0.14
C ALA A 29 -5.33 -4.61 0.50
N GLU A 30 -4.62 -5.16 -0.49
CA GLU A 30 -3.55 -6.13 -0.27
C GLU A 30 -2.36 -5.54 0.51
N GLU A 31 -1.88 -4.35 0.15
CA GLU A 31 -0.78 -3.70 0.88
C GLU A 31 -1.20 -3.34 2.30
N ARG A 32 -2.45 -2.89 2.51
CA ARG A 32 -2.99 -2.67 3.86
C ARG A 32 -3.03 -3.97 4.67
N GLN A 33 -3.52 -5.05 4.07
CA GLN A 33 -3.56 -6.36 4.74
C GLN A 33 -2.16 -6.85 5.11
N LYS A 34 -1.15 -6.60 4.26
CA LYS A 34 0.26 -6.92 4.54
C LYS A 34 0.83 -6.07 5.67
N GLN A 35 0.51 -4.78 5.76
CA GLN A 35 0.90 -3.95 6.91
C GLN A 35 0.38 -4.53 8.22
N ILE A 36 -0.87 -5.02 8.23
CA ILE A 36 -1.47 -5.68 9.40
C ILE A 36 -0.78 -7.02 9.68
N SER A 37 -0.79 -7.94 8.71
CA SER A 37 -0.43 -9.35 8.95
C SER A 37 1.07 -9.57 9.11
N LYS A 38 1.92 -8.79 8.43
CA LYS A 38 3.38 -8.94 8.45
C LYS A 38 4.05 -8.05 9.49
N HIS A 39 3.53 -6.84 9.67
CA HIS A 39 4.18 -5.81 10.49
C HIS A 39 3.45 -5.49 11.79
N GLY A 40 2.22 -6.00 11.98
CA GLY A 40 1.43 -5.74 13.19
C GLY A 40 0.83 -4.33 13.25
N PHE A 41 0.83 -3.59 12.12
CA PHE A 41 0.35 -2.21 12.03
C PHE A 41 -1.19 -2.15 11.96
N THR A 42 -1.85 -2.60 13.03
CA THR A 42 -3.31 -2.56 13.19
C THR A 42 -3.79 -1.16 13.56
N GLY A 43 -5.08 -0.86 13.41
CA GLY A 43 -5.66 0.41 13.89
C GLY A 43 -5.48 0.60 15.40
N GLU A 44 -5.64 -0.48 16.18
CA GLU A 44 -5.34 -0.52 17.61
C GLU A 44 -3.87 -0.21 17.92
N HIS A 45 -2.93 -0.81 17.18
CA HIS A 45 -1.50 -0.49 17.33
C HIS A 45 -1.26 0.99 17.05
N HIS A 46 -1.86 1.56 16.00
CA HIS A 46 -1.71 2.98 15.73
C HIS A 46 -2.28 3.87 16.84
N ALA A 47 -3.44 3.53 17.39
CA ALA A 47 -4.08 4.28 18.47
C ALA A 47 -3.30 4.21 19.80
N ASN A 48 -2.68 3.06 20.08
CA ASN A 48 -1.91 2.83 21.31
C ASN A 48 -0.46 3.33 21.24
N HIS A 49 0.01 3.81 20.08
CA HIS A 49 1.37 4.33 19.87
C HIS A 49 1.34 5.78 19.37
N PRO A 50 0.80 6.74 20.16
CA PRO A 50 0.66 8.13 19.75
C PRO A 50 1.98 8.78 19.33
N GLU A 51 3.11 8.35 19.93
CA GLU A 51 4.46 8.82 19.59
C GLU A 51 4.80 8.68 18.10
N TRP A 52 4.15 7.75 17.40
CA TRP A 52 4.39 7.48 15.99
C TRP A 52 3.22 7.86 15.08
N TYR A 53 2.02 8.13 15.61
CA TYR A 53 0.80 8.20 14.80
C TYR A 53 -0.20 9.33 15.16
N ASP A 54 -0.08 10.05 16.29
CA ASP A 54 -1.10 11.04 16.72
C ASP A 54 -0.96 12.47 16.14
N GLN A 55 0.13 12.75 15.43
CA GLN A 55 0.46 14.07 14.84
C GLN A 55 0.30 14.08 13.32
N GLY A 56 -0.48 13.14 12.77
CA GLY A 56 -0.72 13.02 11.32
C GLY A 56 0.46 12.42 10.55
N GLN A 57 1.33 11.63 11.20
CA GLN A 57 2.47 10.95 10.59
C GLN A 57 2.06 10.08 9.39
N LEU A 58 0.97 9.31 9.51
CA LEU A 58 0.44 8.47 8.42
C LEU A 58 0.04 9.31 7.20
N LEU A 59 -0.60 10.46 7.42
CA LEU A 59 -0.97 11.39 6.34
C LEU A 59 0.24 12.11 5.75
N LEU A 60 1.22 12.50 6.57
CA LEU A 60 2.47 13.08 6.07
C LEU A 60 3.21 12.09 5.17
N ALA A 61 3.29 10.82 5.59
CA ALA A 61 3.88 9.74 4.83
C ALA A 61 3.18 9.55 3.47
N ALA A 62 1.84 9.44 3.49
CA ALA A 62 1.04 9.31 2.26
C ALA A 62 1.22 10.52 1.32
N LYS A 63 1.15 11.75 1.86
CA LYS A 63 1.35 12.99 1.09
C LYS A 63 2.72 13.04 0.41
N THR A 64 3.75 12.60 1.11
CA THR A 64 5.11 12.52 0.54
C THR A 64 5.16 11.50 -0.59
N LEU A 65 4.62 10.29 -0.39
CA LEU A 65 4.67 9.20 -1.37
C LEU A 65 3.89 9.49 -2.66
N ILE A 66 2.83 10.30 -2.62
CA ILE A 66 2.01 10.65 -3.79
C ILE A 66 2.71 11.64 -4.75
N LYS A 67 3.75 12.34 -4.30
CA LYS A 67 4.48 13.29 -5.15
C LYS A 67 5.09 12.58 -6.37
N VAL A 68 4.77 13.06 -7.57
CA VAL A 68 5.31 12.51 -8.83
C VAL A 68 6.83 12.66 -8.87
N ASP A 69 7.31 13.86 -8.58
CA ASP A 69 8.73 14.22 -8.53
C ASP A 69 9.20 14.34 -7.08
N LEU A 70 9.63 13.21 -6.51
CA LEU A 70 10.30 13.17 -5.21
C LEU A 70 11.77 13.58 -5.38
N LYS A 71 12.03 14.89 -5.44
CA LYS A 71 13.39 15.43 -5.26
C LYS A 71 13.82 15.31 -3.80
N ASP A 72 15.11 15.51 -3.53
CA ASP A 72 15.81 15.24 -2.25
C ASP A 72 15.19 15.87 -0.98
N ASN A 73 14.20 16.77 -1.09
CA ASN A 73 13.42 17.30 0.03
C ASN A 73 12.23 16.39 0.40
N VAL A 74 12.57 15.23 0.97
CA VAL A 74 11.63 14.29 1.59
C VAL A 74 11.29 14.77 3.01
N TYR A 75 9.99 14.93 3.30
CA TYR A 75 9.53 15.18 4.67
C TYR A 75 9.31 13.84 5.37
N TYR A 76 10.05 13.62 6.45
CA TYR A 76 9.98 12.41 7.26
C TYR A 76 8.89 12.53 8.33
N PRO A 77 8.05 11.50 8.51
CA PRO A 77 7.16 11.43 9.66
C PRO A 77 7.95 11.45 10.97
N LEU A 78 7.42 12.17 11.95
CA LEU A 78 8.06 12.30 13.26
C LEU A 78 8.25 10.90 13.88
N ASN A 79 9.42 10.69 14.48
CA ASN A 79 9.80 9.45 15.20
C ASN A 79 9.82 8.17 14.35
N TRP A 80 9.68 8.26 13.01
CA TRP A 80 9.88 7.14 12.11
C TRP A 80 11.36 6.98 11.74
N ASP A 81 11.77 5.76 11.42
CA ASP A 81 13.13 5.53 10.90
C ASP A 81 13.32 6.19 9.53
N HIS A 82 14.25 7.14 9.45
CA HIS A 82 14.49 7.93 8.24
C HIS A 82 15.00 7.06 7.09
N THR A 83 15.84 6.07 7.36
CA THR A 83 16.43 5.20 6.32
C THR A 83 15.36 4.33 5.68
N TRP A 84 14.50 3.75 6.51
CA TRP A 84 13.36 2.94 6.13
C TRP A 84 12.37 3.76 5.29
N PHE A 85 12.01 4.97 5.75
CA PHE A 85 11.08 5.83 5.01
C PHE A 85 11.69 6.35 3.71
N TYR A 86 12.98 6.66 3.70
CA TYR A 86 13.71 7.03 2.48
C TYR A 86 13.69 5.91 1.45
N ASN A 87 13.87 4.65 1.88
CA ASN A 87 13.78 3.49 0.99
C ASN A 87 12.36 3.29 0.40
N LEU A 88 11.30 3.63 1.14
CA LEU A 88 9.94 3.67 0.59
C LEU A 88 9.79 4.74 -0.51
N CYS A 89 10.40 5.91 -0.31
CA CYS A 89 10.37 7.02 -1.27
C CYS A 89 11.06 6.70 -2.60
N ARG A 90 11.97 5.72 -2.62
CA ARG A 90 12.73 5.30 -3.81
C ARG A 90 12.05 4.22 -4.66
N ARG A 91 10.89 3.72 -4.22
CA ARG A 91 10.13 2.74 -4.99
C ARG A 91 9.46 3.39 -6.21
N ASP A 92 9.06 2.56 -7.15
CA ASP A 92 8.37 3.01 -8.36
C ASP A 92 7.08 3.75 -8.00
N TYR A 93 6.72 4.74 -8.82
CA TYR A 93 5.61 5.64 -8.52
C TYR A 93 4.30 4.91 -8.24
N LYS A 94 3.99 3.88 -9.03
CA LYS A 94 2.81 3.03 -8.82
C LYS A 94 2.83 2.36 -7.43
N GLU A 95 3.96 1.82 -7.02
CA GLU A 95 4.10 1.16 -5.72
C GLU A 95 3.94 2.18 -4.58
N ARG A 96 4.49 3.38 -4.73
CA ARG A 96 4.30 4.47 -3.76
C ARG A 96 2.83 4.87 -3.61
N LEU A 97 2.06 4.92 -4.70
CA LEU A 97 0.62 5.20 -4.64
C LEU A 97 -0.15 4.11 -3.90
N ILE A 98 0.21 2.84 -4.10
CA ILE A 98 -0.39 1.70 -3.38
C ILE A 98 -0.13 1.84 -1.88
N ILE A 99 1.13 2.08 -1.50
CA ILE A 99 1.52 2.27 -0.09
C ILE A 99 0.84 3.50 0.51
N ALA A 100 0.76 4.62 -0.23
CA ALA A 100 0.07 5.82 0.23
C ALA A 100 -1.42 5.58 0.48
N GLY A 101 -2.10 4.84 -0.41
CA GLY A 101 -3.49 4.43 -0.20
C GLY A 101 -3.66 3.56 1.05
N ALA A 102 -2.74 2.62 1.28
CA ALA A 102 -2.76 1.77 2.47
C ALA A 102 -2.53 2.58 3.76
N LEU A 103 -1.67 3.60 3.73
CA LEU A 103 -1.44 4.52 4.86
C LEU A 103 -2.66 5.41 5.16
N ILE A 104 -3.40 5.84 4.14
CA ILE A 104 -4.67 6.56 4.34
C ILE A 104 -5.71 5.64 4.99
N ALA A 105 -5.83 4.39 4.54
CA ALA A 105 -6.70 3.40 5.17
C ALA A 105 -6.29 3.14 6.63
N ALA A 106 -4.98 3.05 6.91
CA ALA A 106 -4.47 2.89 8.26
C ALA A 106 -4.81 4.06 9.20
N GLU A 107 -4.84 5.30 8.70
CA GLU A 107 -5.26 6.47 9.48
C GLU A 107 -6.76 6.44 9.78
N ILE A 108 -7.59 6.00 8.83
CA ILE A 108 -9.03 5.79 9.06
C ILE A 108 -9.24 4.71 10.12
N ASP A 109 -8.52 3.59 10.03
CA ASP A 109 -8.58 2.52 11.04
C ASP A 109 -8.21 3.05 12.44
N ARG A 110 -7.15 3.86 12.55
CA ARG A 110 -6.73 4.49 13.82
C ARG A 110 -7.86 5.34 14.41
N LEU A 111 -8.42 6.24 13.61
CA LEU A 111 -9.51 7.14 14.02
C LEU A 111 -10.79 6.41 14.41
N GLN A 112 -11.09 5.26 13.80
CA GLN A 112 -12.21 4.43 14.19
C GLN A 112 -12.01 3.74 15.54
N ASN A 113 -10.76 3.36 15.88
CA ASN A 113 -10.43 2.75 17.17
C ASN A 113 -10.38 3.77 18.32
N GLU A 114 -9.99 5.02 18.07
CA GLU A 114 -10.01 6.09 19.09
C GLU A 114 -11.41 6.53 19.51
N GLN A 115 -12.42 6.25 18.68
CA GLN A 115 -13.83 6.57 18.95
C GLN A 115 -14.59 5.41 19.64
N SER A 116 -13.92 4.29 19.91
CA SER A 116 -14.50 3.08 20.50
C SER A 116 -14.33 2.98 22.01
#